data_AF-A0A661XD00-F1
#
_entry.id   AF-A0A661XD00-F1
#
_cell.length_a   1.000
_cell.length_b   1.000
_cell.length_c   1.000
_cell.angle_alpha   90.00
_cell.angle_beta   90.00
_cell.angle_gamma   90.00
#
_symmetry.space_group_name_H-M   'P 1'
#
loop_
_entity.id
_entity.type
_entity.pdbx_description
1 polymer ?
#
loop_
_entity_poly.entity_id
_entity_poly.type
_entity_poly.pdbx_seq_one_letter_code
_entity_poly.pdbx_strand_id
1 'polypeptide(L)'
;MGVKPDEWIIEQAEKGMIQPFEKGQISSGVISFGVSSYGYDMRIADKFKIFTNVHSAIVDPKNFSKKSFVDYKGDVCIIPPNSFALGKSVEYFNIPREVLCIVLGKSTYARAGIIVNVTPLEPCYDKETELLTLDGWKKFSEVENDEIVATLNQHDELEYQQITRKQKFKYKDKLIHIKGRNIDLAVTTSHQLFVKKRWSNNFDFIRADNVYGKYNYELKRDAVWKSQKRDSFILPTVTKSLRFSTYHTIKKEMVACLKGKSLNSKELYGKLQTKISYREFGKIFNDLYNQDVLEREIIYITRKIGANKMYLWSLRNNDYIDNDYYTQPIKIPMDDWLRFFGIWIAEGSAYISKKGYFVKVAAFGGNKKI
;
A
#
# COMPACT_ATOMS: atom_id res chain seq x y z
N MET A 1 35.39 -3.76 -17.71
CA MET A 1 35.62 -3.52 -16.27
C MET A 1 36.66 -4.53 -15.82
N GLY A 2 37.78 -4.09 -15.25
CA GLY A 2 38.79 -4.97 -14.68
C GLY A 2 38.72 -4.97 -13.15
N VAL A 3 39.31 -5.99 -12.52
CA VAL A 3 39.47 -6.03 -11.05
C VAL A 3 40.35 -4.85 -10.62
N LYS A 4 39.94 -4.14 -9.58
CA LYS A 4 40.64 -2.94 -9.10
C LYS A 4 41.82 -3.33 -8.21
N PRO A 5 43.01 -2.72 -8.41
CA PRO A 5 44.16 -2.96 -7.54
C PRO A 5 43.99 -2.31 -6.17
N ASP A 6 44.80 -2.75 -5.22
CA ASP A 6 44.92 -2.22 -3.86
C ASP A 6 45.04 -0.69 -3.80
N GLU A 7 45.89 -0.07 -4.62
CA GLU A 7 46.07 1.40 -4.67
C GLU A 7 44.74 2.13 -4.91
N TRP A 8 43.94 1.63 -5.86
CA TRP A 8 42.62 2.19 -6.16
C TRP A 8 41.65 1.97 -4.99
N ILE A 9 41.68 0.79 -4.36
CA ILE A 9 40.82 0.47 -3.22
C ILE A 9 41.13 1.41 -2.05
N ILE A 10 42.41 1.65 -1.77
CA ILE A 10 42.89 2.58 -0.74
C ILE A 10 42.38 3.99 -1.04
N GLU A 11 42.59 4.50 -2.25
CA GLU A 11 42.16 5.85 -2.66
C GLU A 11 40.64 6.04 -2.46
N GLN A 12 39.84 5.04 -2.84
CA GLN A 12 38.39 5.12 -2.68
C GLN A 12 37.95 4.95 -1.23
N ALA A 13 38.65 4.13 -0.44
CA ALA A 13 38.35 3.97 0.97
C ALA A 13 38.65 5.25 1.76
N GLU A 14 39.73 5.98 1.41
CA GLU A 14 40.04 7.32 1.93
C GLU A 14 38.93 8.34 1.57
N LYS A 15 38.25 8.17 0.42
CA LYS A 15 37.04 8.92 0.04
C LYS A 15 35.76 8.44 0.73
N GLY A 16 35.85 7.43 1.60
CA GLY A 16 34.74 6.91 2.40
C GLY A 16 34.01 5.71 1.80
N MET A 17 34.62 4.98 0.84
CA MET A 17 34.05 3.73 0.30
C MET A 17 33.92 2.62 1.35
N ILE A 18 34.80 2.56 2.34
CA ILE A 18 34.83 1.51 3.38
C ILE A 18 35.03 2.17 4.75
N GLN A 19 34.19 1.88 5.73
CA GLN A 19 34.28 2.47 7.07
C GLN A 19 33.83 1.50 8.18
N PRO A 20 34.66 1.20 9.20
CA PRO A 20 36.08 1.58 9.33
C PRO A 20 36.94 0.95 8.22
N PHE A 21 38.02 1.63 7.84
CA PHE A 21 38.96 1.16 6.82
C PHE A 21 40.30 0.75 7.47
N GLU A 22 40.85 -0.37 7.02
CA GLU A 22 42.16 -0.86 7.43
C GLU A 22 43.05 -0.97 6.20
N LYS A 23 44.11 -0.16 6.15
CA LYS A 23 44.98 -0.01 4.96
C LYS A 23 45.97 -1.17 4.85
N GLY A 24 46.38 -1.76 5.96
CA GLY A 24 47.26 -2.92 5.99
C GLY A 24 46.50 -4.24 5.95
N GLN A 25 47.20 -5.32 5.64
CA GLN A 25 46.66 -6.67 5.88
C GLN A 25 47.04 -7.13 7.28
N ILE A 26 46.05 -7.27 8.16
CA ILE A 26 46.26 -7.76 9.53
C ILE A 26 46.02 -9.26 9.55
N SER A 27 47.03 -10.06 9.89
CA SER A 27 46.97 -11.54 9.87
C SER A 27 47.48 -12.23 11.13
N SER A 28 48.13 -11.50 12.04
CA SER A 28 48.67 -12.09 13.27
C SER A 28 47.55 -12.42 14.27
N GLY A 29 47.41 -13.71 14.62
CA GLY A 29 46.47 -14.17 15.65
C GLY A 29 44.99 -14.16 15.25
N VAL A 30 44.66 -13.83 14.00
CA VAL A 30 43.27 -13.70 13.51
C VAL A 30 43.14 -14.19 12.07
N ILE A 31 41.92 -14.47 11.62
CA ILE A 31 41.65 -14.60 10.18
C ILE A 31 41.89 -13.23 9.53
N SER A 32 42.73 -13.21 8.50
CA SER A 32 43.24 -11.96 7.95
C SER A 32 42.14 -11.02 7.44
N PHE A 33 42.30 -9.72 7.69
CA PHE A 33 41.40 -8.67 7.20
C PHE A 33 42.18 -7.43 6.70
N GLY A 34 41.51 -6.53 5.97
CA GLY A 34 42.10 -5.32 5.39
C GLY A 34 42.36 -5.40 3.88
N VAL A 35 43.16 -4.47 3.35
CA VAL A 35 43.46 -4.42 1.91
C VAL A 35 44.31 -5.63 1.48
N SER A 36 43.95 -6.22 0.34
CA SER A 36 44.71 -7.23 -0.38
C SER A 36 45.00 -6.72 -1.80
N SER A 37 45.93 -7.33 -2.52
CA SER A 37 46.42 -6.86 -3.83
C SER A 37 45.33 -6.48 -4.86
N TYR A 38 44.18 -7.15 -4.82
CA TYR A 38 43.04 -6.92 -5.73
C TYR A 38 41.68 -7.01 -5.02
N GLY A 39 41.64 -6.68 -3.73
CA GLY A 39 40.42 -6.83 -2.96
C GLY A 39 40.51 -6.26 -1.55
N TYR A 40 39.42 -6.40 -0.81
CA TYR A 40 39.35 -5.99 0.58
C TYR A 40 38.72 -7.12 1.40
N ASP A 41 39.45 -7.57 2.42
CA ASP A 41 39.03 -8.61 3.33
C ASP A 41 38.20 -7.99 4.46
N MET A 42 36.88 -8.15 4.39
CA MET A 42 35.95 -7.64 5.40
C MET A 42 35.87 -8.54 6.64
N ARG A 43 35.52 -7.97 7.78
CA ARG A 43 35.30 -8.69 9.04
C ARG A 43 33.82 -8.97 9.27
N ILE A 44 33.55 -9.97 10.10
CA ILE A 44 32.21 -10.27 10.61
C ILE A 44 32.03 -9.66 12.01
N ALA A 45 30.89 -9.03 12.26
CA ALA A 45 30.55 -8.44 13.55
C ALA A 45 30.10 -9.52 14.57
N ASP A 46 30.02 -9.14 15.84
CA ASP A 46 29.68 -10.01 16.98
C ASP A 46 28.17 -10.33 17.09
N LYS A 47 27.37 -10.06 16.06
CA LYS A 47 25.91 -10.22 16.07
C LYS A 47 25.45 -11.14 14.94
N PHE A 48 24.77 -12.20 15.32
CA PHE A 48 24.34 -13.28 14.44
C PHE A 48 22.86 -13.60 14.62
N LYS A 49 22.22 -14.06 13.54
CA LYS A 49 20.92 -14.73 13.57
C LYS A 49 21.11 -16.16 13.08
N ILE A 50 21.00 -17.12 13.99
CA ILE A 50 21.23 -18.54 13.71
C ILE A 50 19.90 -19.19 13.35
N PHE A 51 19.81 -19.84 12.18
CA PHE A 51 18.57 -20.49 11.76
C PHE A 51 18.21 -21.67 12.66
N THR A 52 16.94 -21.78 13.01
CA THR A 52 16.35 -22.88 13.79
C THR A 52 15.07 -23.39 13.13
N ASN A 53 14.94 -24.71 13.04
CA ASN A 53 13.76 -25.39 12.50
C ASN A 53 12.71 -25.73 13.57
N VAL A 54 12.93 -25.34 14.84
CA VAL A 54 12.08 -25.70 16.00
C VAL A 54 10.63 -25.23 15.83
N HIS A 55 10.37 -24.18 15.05
CA HIS A 55 9.06 -23.53 14.97
C HIS A 55 8.40 -23.54 13.57
N SER A 56 9.02 -24.16 12.55
CA SER A 56 8.42 -24.19 11.20
C SER A 56 9.12 -25.21 10.28
N ALA A 57 8.33 -26.01 9.56
CA ALA A 57 8.83 -26.94 8.54
C ALA A 57 9.06 -26.29 7.16
N ILE A 58 8.56 -25.07 6.92
CA ILE A 58 8.61 -24.39 5.63
C ILE A 58 9.27 -23.02 5.79
N VAL A 59 10.33 -22.79 5.01
CA VAL A 59 10.98 -21.48 4.86
C VAL A 59 10.36 -20.79 3.65
N ASP A 60 9.65 -19.69 3.85
CA ASP A 60 9.11 -18.85 2.77
C ASP A 60 10.03 -17.63 2.53
N PRO A 61 10.74 -17.56 1.39
CA PRO A 61 11.57 -16.41 1.05
C PRO A 61 10.83 -15.07 0.97
N LYS A 62 9.52 -15.08 0.68
CA LYS A 62 8.69 -13.86 0.61
C LYS A 62 8.16 -13.43 1.97
N ASN A 63 8.02 -14.36 2.91
CA ASN A 63 7.46 -14.10 4.25
C ASN A 63 8.31 -14.76 5.35
N PHE A 64 9.56 -14.31 5.47
CA PHE A 64 10.54 -14.89 6.38
C PHE A 64 10.16 -14.63 7.86
N SER A 65 9.90 -15.70 8.61
CA SER A 65 9.50 -15.61 10.03
C SER A 65 10.68 -15.28 10.94
N LYS A 66 10.51 -14.27 11.80
CA LYS A 66 11.49 -13.94 12.86
C LYS A 66 11.69 -15.08 13.87
N LYS A 67 10.70 -15.98 14.02
CA LYS A 67 10.76 -17.13 14.94
C LYS A 67 11.68 -18.25 14.45
N SER A 68 12.06 -18.23 13.18
CA SER A 68 12.98 -19.20 12.57
C SER A 68 14.45 -18.86 12.84
N PHE A 69 14.73 -17.85 13.68
CA PHE A 69 16.09 -17.47 14.06
C PHE A 69 16.23 -17.29 15.56
N VAL A 70 17.40 -17.66 16.07
CA VAL A 70 17.88 -17.31 17.40
C VAL A 70 18.86 -16.15 17.26
N ASP A 71 18.58 -15.04 17.93
CA ASP A 71 19.51 -13.93 18.06
C ASP A 71 20.68 -14.33 18.96
N TYR A 72 21.90 -14.18 18.47
CA TYR A 72 23.12 -14.49 19.21
C TYR A 72 24.11 -13.33 19.13
N LYS A 73 24.70 -12.97 20.28
CA LYS A 73 25.78 -11.99 20.37
C LYS A 73 26.96 -12.61 21.11
N GLY A 74 28.12 -12.64 20.47
CA GLY A 74 29.34 -13.19 21.07
C GLY A 74 30.49 -13.31 20.07
N ASP A 75 31.69 -13.56 20.60
CA ASP A 75 32.94 -13.59 19.82
C ASP A 75 33.05 -14.81 18.91
N VAL A 76 32.38 -15.92 19.27
CA VAL A 76 32.36 -17.17 18.50
C VAL A 76 30.91 -17.57 18.24
N CYS A 77 30.51 -17.65 16.97
CA CYS A 77 29.21 -18.15 16.56
C CYS A 77 29.31 -19.63 16.16
N ILE A 78 28.50 -20.48 16.80
CA ILE A 78 28.39 -21.91 16.44
C ILE A 78 27.24 -22.06 15.45
N ILE A 79 27.54 -22.46 14.22
CA ILE A 79 26.53 -22.76 13.20
C ILE A 79 26.18 -24.25 13.30
N PRO A 80 24.91 -24.63 13.55
CA PRO A 80 24.52 -26.03 13.59
C PRO A 80 24.82 -26.75 12.27
N PRO A 81 25.13 -28.06 12.31
CA PRO A 81 25.32 -28.86 11.10
C PRO A 81 24.14 -28.71 10.13
N ASN A 82 24.44 -28.57 8.83
CA ASN A 82 23.45 -28.41 7.77
C ASN A 82 22.49 -27.23 7.95
N SER A 83 22.86 -26.24 8.76
CA SER A 83 22.12 -24.99 8.97
C SER A 83 22.89 -23.80 8.39
N PHE A 84 22.38 -22.59 8.60
CA PHE A 84 23.03 -21.34 8.23
C PHE A 84 22.85 -20.29 9.33
N ALA A 85 23.69 -19.27 9.28
CA ALA A 85 23.56 -18.09 10.12
C ALA A 85 23.68 -16.83 9.25
N LEU A 86 22.96 -15.79 9.65
CA LEU A 86 23.12 -14.45 9.09
C LEU A 86 24.06 -13.65 9.99
N GLY A 87 25.03 -12.98 9.39
CA GLY A 87 25.93 -12.06 10.06
C GLY A 87 25.96 -10.72 9.34
N LYS A 88 26.48 -9.70 10.01
CA LYS A 88 26.75 -8.39 9.43
C LYS A 88 28.26 -8.18 9.33
N SER A 89 28.73 -7.48 8.30
CA SER A 89 30.10 -6.98 8.29
C SER A 89 30.34 -5.95 9.39
N VAL A 90 31.58 -5.86 9.87
CA VAL A 90 32.01 -4.72 10.71
C VAL A 90 32.05 -3.45 9.86
N GLU A 91 32.57 -3.58 8.64
CA GLU A 91 32.68 -2.48 7.70
C GLU A 91 31.34 -2.12 7.08
N TYR A 92 31.13 -0.81 6.94
CA TYR A 92 30.11 -0.19 6.12
C TYR A 92 30.70 0.13 4.75
N PHE A 93 30.02 -0.31 3.69
CA PHE A 93 30.47 -0.13 2.31
C PHE A 93 29.59 0.91 1.60
N ASN A 94 30.23 1.97 1.11
CA ASN A 94 29.64 3.01 0.26
C ASN A 94 30.23 2.89 -1.15
N ILE A 95 29.76 1.89 -1.90
CA ILE A 95 30.38 1.48 -3.16
C ILE A 95 30.17 2.54 -4.26
N PRO A 96 31.24 2.98 -4.95
CA PRO A 96 31.15 3.85 -6.12
C PRO A 96 30.29 3.23 -7.21
N ARG A 97 29.55 4.07 -7.93
CA ARG A 97 28.46 3.66 -8.82
C ARG A 97 28.91 3.03 -10.15
N GLU A 98 30.19 3.14 -10.46
CA GLU A 98 30.90 2.47 -11.56
C GLU A 98 31.55 1.15 -11.13
N VAL A 99 31.35 0.74 -9.88
CA VAL A 99 31.97 -0.45 -9.29
C VAL A 99 30.91 -1.43 -8.84
N LEU A 100 30.98 -2.63 -9.40
CA LEU A 100 30.28 -3.79 -8.89
C LEU A 100 31.22 -4.54 -7.95
N CYS A 101 30.79 -4.77 -6.71
CA CYS A 101 31.55 -5.58 -5.76
C CYS A 101 31.06 -7.03 -5.77
N ILE A 102 31.97 -7.96 -6.04
CA ILE A 102 31.75 -9.41 -5.89
C ILE A 102 32.38 -9.82 -4.56
N VAL A 103 31.62 -10.52 -3.73
CA VAL A 103 32.08 -10.99 -2.43
C VAL A 103 32.28 -12.50 -2.48
N LEU A 104 33.48 -12.94 -2.10
CA LEU A 104 33.85 -14.36 -2.07
C LEU A 104 34.26 -14.77 -0.66
N GLY A 105 33.94 -16.01 -0.29
CA GLY A 105 34.38 -16.60 0.98
C GLY A 105 35.90 -16.78 1.03
N LYS A 106 36.50 -16.49 2.18
CA LYS A 106 37.91 -16.80 2.44
C LYS A 106 38.15 -18.30 2.34
N SER A 107 39.33 -18.67 1.84
CA SER A 107 39.73 -20.07 1.70
C SER A 107 39.71 -20.83 3.04
N THR A 108 39.96 -20.16 4.17
CA THR A 108 39.83 -20.73 5.52
C THR A 108 38.42 -21.24 5.80
N TYR A 109 37.38 -20.47 5.47
CA TYR A 109 35.99 -20.89 5.64
C TYR A 109 35.58 -21.92 4.59
N ALA A 110 35.97 -21.72 3.33
CA ALA A 110 35.65 -22.66 2.25
C ALA A 110 36.23 -24.07 2.50
N ARG A 111 37.47 -24.16 3.00
CA ARG A 111 38.10 -25.46 3.37
C ARG A 111 37.41 -26.15 4.54
N ALA A 112 36.70 -25.41 5.39
CA ALA A 112 35.90 -25.94 6.48
C ALA A 112 34.44 -26.24 6.07
N GLY A 113 34.11 -26.13 4.77
CA GLY A 113 32.76 -26.35 4.26
C GLY A 113 31.78 -25.20 4.52
N ILE A 114 32.27 -24.02 4.90
CA ILE A 114 31.44 -22.84 5.17
C ILE A 114 31.37 -21.98 3.90
N ILE A 115 30.16 -21.89 3.32
CA ILE A 115 29.86 -21.10 2.13
C ILE A 115 29.35 -19.71 2.54
N VAL A 116 30.00 -18.66 2.03
CA VAL A 116 29.59 -17.26 2.27
C VAL A 116 28.80 -16.76 1.06
N ASN A 117 27.49 -16.57 1.24
CA ASN A 117 26.57 -16.10 0.19
C ASN A 117 26.21 -14.62 0.39
N VAL A 118 26.73 -13.74 -0.48
CA VAL A 118 26.46 -12.30 -0.44
C VAL A 118 26.11 -11.80 -1.85
N THR A 119 25.01 -11.06 -1.98
CA THR A 119 24.56 -10.48 -3.25
C THR A 119 25.34 -9.21 -3.62
N PRO A 120 25.46 -8.84 -4.91
CA PRO A 120 26.14 -7.60 -5.32
C PRO A 120 25.48 -6.32 -4.78
N LEU A 121 26.21 -5.19 -4.79
CA LEU A 121 25.81 -3.88 -4.26
C LEU A 121 25.48 -2.89 -5.41
N GLU A 122 24.33 -2.17 -5.38
CA GLU A 122 23.71 -1.48 -6.56
C GLU A 122 23.27 0.00 -6.34
N PRO A 123 23.05 0.81 -7.42
CA PRO A 123 22.65 2.24 -7.38
C PRO A 123 21.12 2.54 -7.23
N CYS A 124 20.76 3.66 -6.55
CA CYS A 124 19.38 4.10 -6.18
C CYS A 124 18.88 5.48 -6.71
N TYR A 125 17.57 5.76 -6.52
CA TYR A 125 16.80 7.01 -6.71
C TYR A 125 17.03 8.08 -5.61
N ASP A 126 16.59 9.32 -5.85
CA ASP A 126 16.55 10.38 -4.84
C ASP A 126 15.35 10.30 -3.88
N LYS A 127 15.31 11.17 -2.86
CA LYS A 127 14.27 11.15 -1.81
C LYS A 127 12.95 11.83 -2.20
N GLU A 128 12.98 12.69 -3.22
CA GLU A 128 11.82 13.48 -3.68
C GLU A 128 11.05 12.77 -4.79
N THR A 129 11.67 11.79 -5.47
CA THR A 129 11.00 10.91 -6.43
C THR A 129 9.76 10.28 -5.78
N GLU A 130 8.69 10.14 -6.55
CA GLU A 130 7.40 9.64 -6.09
C GLU A 130 7.17 8.18 -6.49
N LEU A 131 6.44 7.46 -5.65
CA LEU A 131 5.94 6.11 -5.88
C LEU A 131 4.41 6.15 -5.82
N LEU A 132 3.76 5.36 -6.68
CA LEU A 132 2.32 5.16 -6.61
C LEU A 132 2.01 4.10 -5.55
N THR A 133 1.35 4.52 -4.47
CA THR A 133 0.84 3.65 -3.40
C THR A 133 -0.67 3.43 -3.58
N LEU A 134 -1.29 2.59 -2.75
CA LEU A 134 -2.75 2.45 -2.73
C LEU A 134 -3.47 3.76 -2.32
N ASP A 135 -2.82 4.60 -1.51
CA ASP A 135 -3.34 5.90 -1.08
C ASP A 135 -3.00 7.04 -2.06
N GLY A 136 -2.39 6.72 -3.21
CA GLY A 136 -1.93 7.69 -4.19
C GLY A 136 -0.41 7.90 -4.20
N TRP A 137 0.03 8.98 -4.83
CA TRP A 137 1.45 9.30 -4.97
C TRP A 137 2.05 9.73 -3.62
N LYS A 138 3.16 9.09 -3.23
CA LYS A 138 3.95 9.45 -2.04
C LYS A 138 5.42 9.55 -2.41
N LYS A 139 6.17 10.45 -1.78
CA LYS A 139 7.62 10.53 -2.01
C LYS A 139 8.34 9.31 -1.42
N PHE A 140 9.49 8.94 -1.99
CA PHE A 140 10.35 7.89 -1.44
C PHE A 140 10.66 8.07 0.05
N SER A 141 10.75 9.33 0.50
CA SER A 141 10.97 9.74 1.89
C SER A 141 9.75 9.59 2.82
N GLU A 142 8.54 9.56 2.27
CA GLU A 142 7.27 9.57 3.02
C GLU A 142 6.62 8.18 3.07
N VAL A 143 6.98 7.31 2.13
CA VAL A 143 6.47 5.93 2.10
C VAL A 143 6.85 5.22 3.42
N GLU A 144 6.05 4.29 3.89
CA GLU A 144 6.35 3.51 5.10
C GLU A 144 7.05 2.18 4.75
N ASN A 145 7.70 1.56 5.72
CA ASN A 145 8.16 0.17 5.55
C ASN A 145 6.92 -0.71 5.55
N ASP A 146 6.80 -1.68 4.63
CA ASP A 146 5.62 -2.55 4.43
C ASP A 146 4.50 -2.01 3.55
N GLU A 147 4.64 -0.80 3.03
CA GLU A 147 3.61 -0.18 2.18
C GLU A 147 3.47 -0.89 0.82
N ILE A 148 2.25 -0.93 0.30
CA ILE A 148 1.94 -1.55 -0.99
C ILE A 148 2.09 -0.51 -2.09
N VAL A 149 2.98 -0.80 -3.05
CA VAL A 149 3.33 0.11 -4.14
C VAL A 149 3.11 -0.54 -5.50
N ALA A 150 2.80 0.27 -6.50
CA ALA A 150 2.64 -0.17 -7.87
C ALA A 150 3.99 -0.49 -8.50
N THR A 151 4.06 -1.61 -9.21
CA THR A 151 5.24 -2.12 -9.91
C THR A 151 4.84 -2.62 -11.29
N LEU A 152 5.81 -2.68 -12.20
CA LEU A 152 5.63 -3.24 -13.54
C LEU A 152 6.29 -4.62 -13.58
N ASN A 153 5.54 -5.65 -13.96
CA ASN A 153 6.09 -6.99 -14.11
C ASN A 153 6.63 -7.26 -15.52
N GLN A 154 7.17 -8.47 -15.74
CA GLN A 154 7.78 -8.87 -17.00
C GLN A 154 6.81 -8.96 -18.19
N HIS A 155 5.50 -8.95 -17.93
CA HIS A 155 4.44 -8.99 -18.95
C HIS A 155 3.88 -7.60 -19.29
N ASP A 156 4.58 -6.53 -18.89
CA ASP A 156 4.11 -5.13 -18.95
C ASP A 156 2.84 -4.87 -18.12
N GLU A 157 2.51 -5.72 -17.15
CA GLU A 157 1.30 -5.57 -16.33
C GLU A 157 1.58 -4.79 -15.05
N LEU A 158 0.64 -3.91 -14.68
CA LEU A 158 0.68 -3.21 -13.40
C LEU A 158 0.27 -4.18 -12.29
N GLU A 159 1.12 -4.34 -11.29
CA GLU A 159 0.83 -5.13 -10.10
C GLU A 159 1.26 -4.38 -8.84
N TYR A 160 0.57 -4.66 -7.73
CA TYR A 160 0.88 -4.05 -6.44
C TYR A 160 1.69 -5.03 -5.60
N GLN A 161 2.86 -4.59 -5.13
CA GLN A 161 3.75 -5.37 -4.30
C GLN A 161 4.03 -4.66 -2.98
N GLN A 162 4.21 -5.45 -1.92
CA GLN A 162 4.58 -4.95 -0.61
C GLN A 162 6.07 -4.61 -0.56
N ILE A 163 6.42 -3.44 -0.02
CA ILE A 163 7.83 -3.07 0.22
C ILE A 163 8.40 -3.98 1.30
N THR A 164 9.41 -4.77 0.94
CA THR A 164 10.11 -5.64 1.89
C THR A 164 11.14 -4.90 2.73
N ARG A 165 11.83 -3.91 2.14
CA ARG A 165 12.88 -3.13 2.80
C ARG A 165 13.19 -1.83 2.08
N LYS A 166 13.51 -0.78 2.83
CA LYS A 166 14.06 0.48 2.33
C LYS A 166 15.57 0.55 2.47
N GLN A 167 16.23 1.05 1.44
CA GLN A 167 17.67 1.28 1.43
C GLN A 167 17.93 2.78 1.26
N LYS A 168 18.70 3.38 2.18
CA LYS A 168 19.01 4.82 2.19
C LYS A 168 20.50 5.01 2.38
N PHE A 169 21.09 5.81 1.49
CA PHE A 169 22.53 6.07 1.47
C PHE A 169 22.77 7.58 1.32
N LYS A 170 23.88 8.08 1.86
CA LYS A 170 24.32 9.46 1.58
C LYS A 170 24.91 9.49 0.17
N TYR A 171 24.50 10.46 -0.64
CA TYR A 171 25.01 10.66 -1.98
C TYR A 171 25.46 12.10 -2.13
N LYS A 172 26.69 12.31 -2.62
CA LYS A 172 27.30 13.64 -2.78
C LYS A 172 27.86 13.76 -4.19
N ASP A 173 26.96 13.74 -5.17
CA ASP A 173 27.30 13.98 -6.56
C ASP A 173 26.07 14.45 -7.35
N LYS A 174 26.21 14.71 -8.65
CA LYS A 174 25.10 15.16 -9.50
C LYS A 174 24.06 14.05 -9.71
N LEU A 175 22.80 14.46 -9.78
CA LEU A 175 21.68 13.62 -10.20
C LEU A 175 21.26 13.99 -11.62
N ILE A 176 20.80 13.01 -12.37
CA ILE A 176 20.06 13.20 -13.61
C ILE A 176 18.59 13.35 -13.22
N HIS A 177 18.09 14.56 -13.37
CA HIS A 177 16.67 14.86 -13.20
C HIS A 177 15.95 14.68 -14.55
N ILE A 178 14.99 13.76 -14.59
CA ILE A 178 14.15 13.50 -15.75
C ILE A 178 12.77 14.04 -15.44
N LYS A 179 12.44 15.18 -16.07
CA LYS A 179 11.15 15.84 -15.91
C LYS A 179 10.43 15.94 -17.24
N GLY A 180 9.23 15.39 -17.28
CA GLY A 180 8.28 15.47 -18.38
C GLY A 180 6.86 15.65 -17.87
N ARG A 181 5.88 15.56 -18.76
CA ARG A 181 4.46 15.74 -18.40
C ARG A 181 3.93 14.64 -17.46
N ASN A 182 4.46 13.42 -17.57
CA ASN A 182 3.95 12.23 -16.87
C ASN A 182 5.01 11.55 -16.00
N ILE A 183 6.25 12.06 -15.98
CA ILE A 183 7.37 11.51 -15.21
C ILE A 183 8.11 12.69 -14.59
N ASP A 184 8.35 12.62 -13.29
CA ASP A 184 9.26 13.50 -12.58
C ASP A 184 10.07 12.61 -11.63
N LEU A 185 11.33 12.33 -11.99
CA LEU A 185 12.21 11.49 -11.18
C LEU A 185 13.64 12.01 -11.23
N ALA A 186 14.37 11.85 -10.14
CA ALA A 186 15.81 12.11 -10.10
C ALA A 186 16.56 10.84 -9.70
N VAL A 187 17.48 10.46 -10.58
CA VAL A 187 18.30 9.25 -10.44
C VAL A 187 19.75 9.63 -10.53
N THR A 188 20.62 8.80 -10.01
CA THR A 188 22.05 8.98 -10.26
C THR A 188 22.42 8.62 -11.69
N THR A 189 23.59 9.08 -12.11
CA THR A 189 24.18 8.80 -13.42
C THR A 189 24.27 7.31 -13.77
N SER A 190 24.51 6.43 -12.80
CA SER A 190 24.63 4.98 -13.07
C SER A 190 23.33 4.18 -13.00
N HIS A 191 22.21 4.83 -12.68
CA HIS A 191 20.93 4.13 -12.49
C HIS A 191 20.50 3.42 -13.78
N GLN A 192 20.04 2.18 -13.68
CA GLN A 192 19.53 1.43 -14.84
C GLN A 192 18.09 1.87 -15.14
N LEU A 193 17.92 2.65 -16.22
CA LEU A 193 16.61 3.06 -16.70
C LEU A 193 16.03 1.99 -17.62
N PHE A 194 14.76 1.67 -17.45
CA PHE A 194 14.03 0.81 -18.38
C PHE A 194 13.49 1.66 -19.55
N VAL A 195 14.20 1.59 -20.69
CA VAL A 195 13.98 2.46 -21.85
C VAL A 195 13.99 1.66 -23.15
N LYS A 196 13.36 2.19 -24.19
CA LYS A 196 13.52 1.69 -25.56
C LYS A 196 14.11 2.76 -26.45
N LYS A 197 14.75 2.36 -27.55
CA LYS A 197 15.06 3.28 -28.65
C LYS A 197 13.77 3.61 -29.40
N ARG A 198 13.62 4.85 -29.90
CA ARG A 198 12.44 5.30 -30.66
C ARG A 198 12.05 4.39 -31.83
N TRP A 199 13.03 3.75 -32.45
CA TRP A 199 12.86 2.85 -33.61
C TRP A 199 12.76 1.36 -33.23
N SER A 200 12.80 1.05 -31.94
CA SER A 200 12.70 -0.31 -31.41
C SER A 200 11.39 -0.47 -30.66
N ASN A 201 10.83 -1.68 -30.66
CA ASN A 201 9.71 -2.03 -29.79
C ASN A 201 10.17 -2.68 -28.47
N ASN A 202 11.46 -2.97 -28.33
CA ASN A 202 12.00 -3.66 -27.18
C ASN A 202 12.53 -2.65 -26.15
N PHE A 203 12.10 -2.83 -24.91
CA PHE A 203 12.63 -2.12 -23.75
C PHE A 203 13.80 -2.91 -23.17
N ASP A 204 14.85 -2.19 -22.79
CA ASP A 204 16.05 -2.73 -22.16
C ASP A 204 16.46 -1.83 -20.98
N PHE A 205 17.25 -2.39 -20.07
CA PHE A 205 17.89 -1.62 -19.02
C PHE A 205 19.16 -0.95 -19.56
N ILE A 206 19.19 0.38 -19.51
CA ILE A 206 20.33 1.20 -19.95
C ILE A 206 20.65 2.21 -18.86
N ARG A 207 21.94 2.36 -18.55
CA ARG A 207 22.43 3.35 -17.58
C ARG A 207 21.99 4.77 -17.95
N ALA A 208 21.62 5.55 -16.93
CA ALA A 208 21.09 6.90 -17.10
C ALA A 208 22.06 7.86 -17.81
N ASP A 209 23.37 7.77 -17.53
CA ASP A 209 24.44 8.53 -18.21
C ASP A 209 24.47 8.28 -19.73
N ASN A 210 24.19 7.05 -20.17
CA ASN A 210 24.14 6.68 -21.58
C ASN A 210 22.85 7.13 -22.29
N VAL A 211 21.80 7.45 -21.53
CA VAL A 211 20.53 7.96 -22.04
C VAL A 211 20.49 9.49 -22.01
N TYR A 212 21.14 10.10 -21.01
CA TYR A 212 21.14 11.54 -20.79
C TYR A 212 21.63 12.32 -22.01
N GLY A 213 20.92 13.39 -22.35
CA GLY A 213 21.20 14.23 -23.52
C GLY A 213 20.84 13.61 -24.88
N LYS A 214 20.35 12.36 -24.92
CA LYS A 214 19.95 11.69 -26.17
C LYS A 214 18.44 11.71 -26.35
N TYR A 215 17.98 12.17 -27.51
CA TYR A 215 16.55 12.30 -27.84
C TYR A 215 15.93 11.02 -28.43
N ASN A 216 16.72 9.98 -28.69
CA ASN A 216 16.27 8.77 -29.36
C ASN A 216 15.85 7.65 -28.38
N TYR A 217 15.74 7.94 -27.08
CA TYR A 217 15.26 7.01 -26.06
C TYR A 217 13.90 7.42 -25.51
N GLU A 218 13.10 6.43 -25.15
CA GLU A 218 11.79 6.60 -24.54
C GLU A 218 11.70 5.73 -23.27
N LEU A 219 11.33 6.36 -22.15
CA LEU A 219 11.03 5.67 -20.90
C LEU A 219 9.69 4.95 -20.98
N LYS A 220 9.61 3.78 -20.34
CA LYS A 220 8.34 3.09 -20.13
C LYS A 220 7.45 3.96 -19.25
N ARG A 221 6.24 4.26 -19.73
CA ARG A 221 5.30 5.25 -19.14
C ARG A 221 3.88 4.71 -19.02
N ASP A 222 3.69 3.45 -19.38
CA ASP A 222 2.41 2.78 -19.47
C ASP A 222 2.54 1.36 -18.93
N ALA A 223 1.41 0.81 -18.53
CA ALA A 223 1.27 -0.56 -18.07
C ALA A 223 -0.08 -1.12 -18.52
N VAL A 224 -0.14 -2.42 -18.73
CA VAL A 224 -1.37 -3.17 -18.95
C VAL A 224 -2.10 -3.28 -17.62
N TRP A 225 -3.32 -2.75 -17.56
CA TRP A 225 -4.16 -2.84 -16.37
C TRP A 225 -5.07 -4.07 -16.46
N LYS A 226 -4.72 -5.13 -15.74
CA LYS A 226 -5.59 -6.31 -15.59
C LYS A 226 -6.57 -6.09 -14.44
N SER A 227 -7.78 -5.69 -14.78
CA SER A 227 -8.89 -5.65 -13.82
C SER A 227 -10.00 -6.63 -14.18
N GLN A 228 -10.76 -7.00 -13.17
CA GLN A 228 -12.03 -7.70 -13.37
C GLN A 228 -13.09 -6.66 -13.73
N LYS A 229 -13.76 -6.85 -14.86
CA LYS A 229 -14.94 -6.06 -15.21
C LYS A 229 -16.02 -6.34 -14.17
N ARG A 230 -16.46 -5.31 -13.47
CA ARG A 230 -17.60 -5.38 -12.55
C ARG A 230 -18.75 -4.62 -13.16
N ASP A 231 -19.90 -5.28 -13.32
CA ASP A 231 -21.08 -4.66 -13.93
C ASP A 231 -21.82 -3.72 -12.96
N SER A 232 -21.58 -3.87 -11.65
CA SER A 232 -22.20 -3.05 -10.62
C SER A 232 -21.33 -2.88 -9.38
N PHE A 233 -21.47 -1.74 -8.71
CA PHE A 233 -20.93 -1.44 -7.40
C PHE A 233 -22.08 -1.41 -6.37
N ILE A 234 -21.89 -2.02 -5.21
CA ILE A 234 -22.86 -1.93 -4.10
C ILE A 234 -22.37 -0.84 -3.17
N LEU A 235 -23.11 0.27 -3.12
CA LEU A 235 -22.86 1.31 -2.13
C LEU A 235 -23.32 0.77 -0.76
N PRO A 236 -22.42 0.62 0.22
CA PRO A 236 -22.77 0.03 1.51
C PRO A 236 -23.76 0.90 2.27
N THR A 237 -24.52 0.26 3.16
CA THR A 237 -25.41 0.96 4.08
C THR A 237 -24.64 1.91 4.99
N VAL A 238 -25.11 3.14 5.10
CA VAL A 238 -24.59 4.11 6.08
C VAL A 238 -25.38 3.98 7.38
N THR A 239 -24.73 3.48 8.43
CA THR A 239 -25.22 3.57 9.82
C THR A 239 -24.79 4.90 10.41
N LYS A 240 -25.73 5.71 10.89
CA LYS A 240 -25.41 6.98 11.55
C LYS A 240 -24.88 6.70 12.96
N SER A 241 -23.57 6.74 13.16
CA SER A 241 -23.02 7.13 14.46
C SER A 241 -23.07 8.65 14.55
N LEU A 242 -23.76 9.18 15.56
CA LEU A 242 -23.84 10.58 16.00
C LEU A 242 -25.15 11.32 15.65
N ARG A 243 -25.88 11.60 16.74
CA ARG A 243 -27.11 12.41 16.92
C ARG A 243 -28.42 11.67 16.64
N PHE A 244 -29.06 11.20 17.72
CA PHE A 244 -30.49 10.90 17.76
C PHE A 244 -31.26 12.14 17.30
N SER A 245 -31.67 12.18 16.03
CA SER A 245 -32.59 13.21 15.57
C SER A 245 -33.91 13.03 16.32
N THR A 246 -34.58 14.13 16.66
CA THR A 246 -35.92 14.12 17.32
C THR A 246 -36.87 13.13 16.63
N TYR A 247 -36.74 13.01 15.30
CA TYR A 247 -37.42 12.01 14.46
C TYR A 247 -37.28 10.56 14.96
N HIS A 248 -36.07 10.07 15.26
CA HIS A 248 -35.87 8.68 15.70
C HIS A 248 -36.43 8.43 17.11
N THR A 249 -36.29 9.41 18.00
CA THR A 249 -36.86 9.36 19.35
C THR A 249 -38.38 9.19 19.28
N ILE A 250 -39.04 10.00 18.45
CA ILE A 250 -40.49 9.93 18.23
C ILE A 250 -40.88 8.61 17.58
N LYS A 251 -40.13 8.14 16.56
CA LYS A 251 -40.38 6.86 15.89
C LYS A 251 -40.35 5.70 16.90
N LYS A 252 -39.35 5.66 17.77
CA LYS A 252 -39.24 4.67 18.86
C LYS A 252 -40.38 4.78 19.87
N GLU A 253 -40.75 5.99 20.29
CA GLU A 253 -41.90 6.23 21.18
C GLU A 253 -43.22 5.72 20.56
N MET A 254 -43.45 5.99 19.27
CA MET A 254 -44.65 5.55 18.55
C MET A 254 -44.74 4.03 18.47
N VAL A 255 -43.64 3.37 18.07
CA VAL A 255 -43.55 1.91 18.03
C VAL A 255 -43.79 1.33 19.43
N ALA A 256 -43.17 1.89 20.47
CA ALA A 256 -43.36 1.45 21.85
C ALA A 256 -44.82 1.58 22.33
N CYS A 257 -45.52 2.65 21.94
CA CYS A 257 -46.94 2.85 22.27
C CYS A 257 -47.87 1.84 21.59
N LEU A 258 -47.49 1.35 20.41
CA LEU A 258 -48.27 0.44 19.58
C LEU A 258 -47.93 -1.04 19.80
N LYS A 259 -46.86 -1.36 20.55
CA LYS A 259 -46.53 -2.76 20.90
C LYS A 259 -47.69 -3.42 21.66
N GLY A 260 -48.33 -4.40 21.02
CA GLY A 260 -49.45 -5.16 21.58
C GLY A 260 -50.73 -4.34 21.81
N LYS A 261 -50.88 -3.17 21.18
CA LYS A 261 -52.05 -2.28 21.34
C LYS A 261 -52.45 -1.65 20.00
N SER A 262 -53.75 -1.44 19.81
CA SER A 262 -54.28 -0.68 18.68
C SER A 262 -54.78 0.69 19.15
N LEU A 263 -54.27 1.78 18.57
CA LEU A 263 -54.59 3.15 18.99
C LEU A 263 -55.02 3.99 17.79
N ASN A 264 -55.91 4.97 18.00
CA ASN A 264 -56.18 5.96 16.96
C ASN A 264 -55.08 7.05 16.92
N SER A 265 -55.00 7.81 15.83
CA SER A 265 -53.93 8.80 15.62
C SER A 265 -53.89 9.89 16.71
N LYS A 266 -55.04 10.26 17.30
CA LYS A 266 -55.12 11.28 18.36
C LYS A 266 -54.63 10.75 19.70
N GLU A 267 -54.98 9.51 20.02
CA GLU A 267 -54.49 8.79 21.21
C GLU A 267 -52.99 8.53 21.13
N LEU A 268 -52.50 8.13 19.96
CA LEU A 268 -51.08 7.90 19.74
C LEU A 268 -50.28 9.20 19.91
N TYR A 269 -50.73 10.30 19.31
CA TYR A 269 -50.11 11.62 19.47
C TYR A 269 -50.11 12.08 20.93
N GLY A 270 -51.21 11.87 21.66
CA GLY A 270 -51.33 12.25 23.07
C GLY A 270 -50.47 11.44 24.04
N LYS A 271 -49.95 10.27 23.62
CA LYS A 271 -49.08 9.41 24.42
C LYS A 271 -47.58 9.63 24.19
N LEU A 272 -47.21 10.50 23.24
CA LEU A 272 -45.81 10.84 22.99
C LEU A 272 -45.25 11.67 24.15
N GLN A 273 -44.04 11.32 24.57
CA GLN A 273 -43.30 12.07 25.60
C GLN A 273 -42.63 13.30 24.98
N THR A 274 -42.15 13.16 23.75
CA THR A 274 -41.51 14.24 23.01
C THR A 274 -42.56 15.23 22.46
N LYS A 275 -42.46 16.50 22.87
CA LYS A 275 -43.35 17.57 22.38
C LYS A 275 -42.99 17.97 20.95
N ILE A 276 -43.90 17.69 20.01
CA ILE A 276 -43.80 18.07 18.59
C ILE A 276 -45.12 18.62 18.07
N SER A 277 -45.08 19.31 16.93
CA SER A 277 -46.30 19.71 16.23
C SER A 277 -47.03 18.49 15.66
N TYR A 278 -48.37 18.56 15.55
CA TYR A 278 -49.16 17.50 14.92
C TYR A 278 -48.77 17.27 13.44
N ARG A 279 -48.25 18.31 12.78
CA ARG A 279 -47.73 18.22 11.41
C ARG A 279 -46.47 17.36 11.32
N GLU A 280 -45.55 17.51 12.27
CA GLU A 280 -44.34 16.68 12.34
C GLU A 280 -44.67 15.25 12.72
N PHE A 281 -45.59 15.06 13.67
CA PHE A 281 -46.15 13.74 13.98
C PHE A 281 -46.69 13.06 12.72
N GLY A 282 -47.54 13.75 11.95
CA GLY A 282 -48.13 13.21 10.73
C GLY A 282 -47.09 12.79 9.68
N LYS A 283 -45.97 13.52 9.55
CA LYS A 283 -44.87 13.15 8.64
C LYS A 283 -44.24 11.82 9.05
N ILE A 284 -43.89 11.67 10.33
CA ILE A 284 -43.24 10.46 10.86
C ILE A 284 -44.20 9.27 10.82
N PHE A 285 -45.46 9.52 11.19
CA PHE A 285 -46.54 8.54 11.13
C PHE A 285 -46.75 7.99 9.71
N ASN A 286 -46.86 8.87 8.72
CA ASN A 286 -47.05 8.46 7.33
C ASN A 286 -45.82 7.72 6.79
N ASP A 287 -44.62 8.08 7.21
CA ASP A 287 -43.40 7.38 6.81
C ASP A 287 -43.38 5.94 7.34
N LEU A 288 -43.76 5.72 8.61
CA LEU A 288 -43.94 4.38 9.18
C LEU A 288 -45.01 3.56 8.44
N TYR A 289 -46.12 4.19 8.06
CA TYR A 289 -47.16 3.52 7.27
C TYR A 289 -46.68 3.17 5.86
N ASN A 290 -45.98 4.07 5.17
CA ASN A 290 -45.44 3.83 3.83
C ASN A 290 -44.33 2.79 3.81
N GLN A 291 -43.60 2.63 4.92
CA GLN A 291 -42.62 1.56 5.14
C GLN A 291 -43.26 0.22 5.54
N ASP A 292 -44.58 0.11 5.48
CA ASP A 292 -45.36 -1.10 5.78
C ASP A 292 -45.21 -1.61 7.24
N VAL A 293 -44.80 -0.71 8.15
CA VAL A 293 -44.62 -1.02 9.58
C VAL A 293 -45.96 -1.01 10.32
N LEU A 294 -46.88 -0.16 9.89
CA LEU A 294 -48.21 0.01 10.49
C LEU A 294 -49.29 -0.66 9.65
N GLU A 295 -50.24 -1.29 10.31
CA GLU A 295 -51.49 -1.74 9.72
C GLU A 295 -52.67 -0.91 10.25
N ARG A 296 -53.78 -0.89 9.49
CA ARG A 296 -54.95 -0.09 9.84
C ARG A 296 -56.20 -0.95 9.85
N GLU A 297 -57.00 -0.76 10.89
CA GLU A 297 -58.36 -1.28 10.99
C GLU A 297 -59.37 -0.13 11.01
N ILE A 298 -60.50 -0.31 10.34
CA ILE A 298 -61.56 0.70 10.27
C ILE A 298 -62.67 0.28 11.23
N ILE A 299 -62.95 1.13 12.22
CA ILE A 299 -64.09 0.97 13.11
C ILE A 299 -65.10 2.08 12.82
N TYR A 300 -66.37 1.69 12.75
CA TYR A 300 -67.48 2.62 12.57
C TYR A 300 -68.09 2.92 13.93
N ILE A 301 -67.98 4.17 14.39
CA ILE A 301 -68.61 4.60 15.63
C ILE A 301 -69.97 5.18 15.29
N THR A 302 -71.03 4.50 15.71
CA THR A 302 -72.41 4.98 15.61
C THR A 302 -72.65 6.08 16.63
N ARG A 303 -73.05 7.27 16.17
CA ARG A 303 -73.64 8.32 17.00
C ARG A 303 -75.11 8.51 16.63
N LYS A 304 -75.86 9.27 17.45
CA LYS A 304 -77.27 9.64 17.19
C LYS A 304 -77.50 10.28 15.80
N ILE A 305 -76.47 10.81 15.14
CA ILE A 305 -76.51 11.32 13.77
C ILE A 305 -75.21 10.91 13.07
N GLY A 306 -75.27 9.95 12.14
CA GLY A 306 -74.16 9.50 11.29
C GLY A 306 -73.17 8.52 11.96
N ALA A 307 -72.52 7.71 11.11
CA ALA A 307 -71.40 6.85 11.49
C ALA A 307 -70.08 7.53 11.09
N ASN A 308 -69.24 7.88 12.08
CA ASN A 308 -67.89 8.36 11.80
C ASN A 308 -66.94 7.18 11.67
N LYS A 309 -66.13 7.18 10.61
CA LYS A 309 -65.04 6.22 10.41
C LYS A 309 -63.88 6.60 11.32
N MET A 310 -63.39 5.65 12.11
CA MET A 310 -62.18 5.79 12.92
C MET A 310 -61.15 4.76 12.46
N TYR A 311 -59.90 5.19 12.34
CA TYR A 311 -58.78 4.31 12.04
C TYR A 311 -58.07 3.95 13.35
N LEU A 312 -57.98 2.65 13.63
CA LEU A 312 -57.06 2.10 14.61
C LEU A 312 -55.80 1.62 13.91
N TRP A 313 -54.66 1.85 14.55
CA TRP A 313 -53.35 1.51 14.04
C TRP A 313 -52.66 0.55 14.98
N SER A 314 -52.06 -0.50 14.44
CA SER A 314 -51.22 -1.48 15.15
C SER A 314 -49.92 -1.70 14.38
N LEU A 315 -48.92 -2.29 15.04
CA LEU A 315 -47.71 -2.76 14.37
C LEU A 315 -48.04 -4.03 13.58
N ARG A 316 -47.70 -4.05 12.30
CA ARG A 316 -47.83 -5.26 11.46
C ARG A 316 -46.95 -6.40 11.98
N ASN A 317 -45.80 -6.07 12.59
CA ASN A 317 -44.94 -7.01 13.29
C ASN A 317 -44.58 -6.44 14.67
N ASN A 318 -45.00 -7.10 15.75
CA ASN A 318 -44.72 -6.66 17.13
C ASN A 318 -43.23 -6.72 17.50
N ASP A 319 -42.44 -7.49 16.76
CA ASP A 319 -40.97 -7.59 16.89
C ASP A 319 -40.24 -6.59 15.99
N TYR A 320 -40.90 -5.53 15.53
CA TYR A 320 -40.24 -4.46 14.77
C TYR A 320 -39.07 -3.86 15.58
N ILE A 321 -37.87 -4.09 15.07
CA ILE A 321 -36.63 -3.47 15.54
C ILE A 321 -36.28 -2.41 14.49
N ASP A 322 -36.27 -1.15 14.92
CA ASP A 322 -35.82 -0.02 14.11
C ASP A 322 -34.31 -0.16 13.90
N ASN A 323 -33.92 -0.74 12.78
CA ASN A 323 -32.52 -0.78 12.39
C ASN A 323 -32.14 0.63 11.89
N ASP A 324 -31.20 1.28 12.58
CA ASP A 324 -30.67 2.66 12.35
C ASP A 324 -29.97 2.85 10.97
N TYR A 325 -30.55 2.32 9.89
CA TYR A 325 -30.03 2.39 8.53
C TYR A 325 -30.60 3.61 7.81
N TYR A 326 -29.72 4.55 7.43
CA TYR A 326 -30.09 5.76 6.69
C TYR A 326 -30.44 5.46 5.22
N THR A 327 -29.81 4.43 4.64
CA THR A 327 -30.07 3.95 3.27
C THR A 327 -29.84 2.44 3.20
N GLN A 328 -30.71 1.73 2.47
CA GLN A 328 -30.45 0.34 2.09
C GLN A 328 -29.25 0.27 1.13
N PRO A 329 -28.53 -0.87 1.02
CA PRO A 329 -27.46 -1.01 0.04
C PRO A 329 -27.99 -0.74 -1.37
N ILE A 330 -27.39 0.22 -2.07
CA ILE A 330 -27.83 0.59 -3.43
C ILE A 330 -26.89 -0.09 -4.42
N LYS A 331 -27.45 -0.91 -5.30
CA LYS A 331 -26.73 -1.47 -6.44
C LYS A 331 -26.69 -0.42 -7.55
N ILE A 332 -25.51 0.11 -7.82
CA ILE A 332 -25.28 1.12 -8.85
C ILE A 332 -24.62 0.45 -10.05
N PRO A 333 -25.17 0.57 -11.28
CA PRO A 333 -24.50 0.12 -12.50
C PRO A 333 -23.14 0.81 -12.66
N MET A 334 -22.12 0.06 -13.04
CA MET A 334 -20.76 0.60 -13.13
C MET A 334 -20.65 1.70 -14.19
N ASP A 335 -21.39 1.63 -15.29
CA ASP A 335 -21.39 2.67 -16.33
C ASP A 335 -21.88 4.03 -15.82
N ASP A 336 -22.93 4.04 -14.98
CA ASP A 336 -23.44 5.26 -14.36
C ASP A 336 -22.47 5.78 -13.29
N TRP A 337 -21.87 4.87 -12.52
CA TRP A 337 -20.88 5.19 -11.49
C TRP A 337 -19.59 5.77 -12.08
N LEU A 338 -19.11 5.21 -13.18
CA LEU A 338 -17.93 5.69 -13.91
C LEU A 338 -18.21 7.00 -14.64
N ARG A 339 -19.43 7.24 -15.15
CA ARG A 339 -19.82 8.56 -15.68
C ARG A 339 -19.75 9.62 -14.59
N PHE A 340 -20.22 9.32 -13.39
CA PHE A 340 -20.12 10.21 -12.24
C PHE A 340 -18.66 10.49 -11.84
N PHE A 341 -17.83 9.44 -11.72
CA PHE A 341 -16.40 9.61 -11.37
C PHE A 341 -15.55 10.22 -12.49
N GLY A 342 -15.86 9.96 -13.77
CA GLY A 342 -15.16 10.54 -14.92
C GLY A 342 -15.30 12.06 -15.00
N ILE A 343 -16.36 12.62 -14.40
CA ILE A 343 -16.54 14.06 -14.20
C ILE A 343 -15.62 14.59 -13.07
N TRP A 344 -15.21 13.72 -12.14
CA TRP A 344 -14.46 14.09 -10.92
C TRP A 344 -12.95 13.82 -11.01
N ILE A 345 -12.51 12.77 -11.71
CA ILE A 345 -11.09 12.35 -11.82
C ILE A 345 -10.44 12.96 -13.08
N ALA A 346 -10.52 14.26 -13.25
CA ALA A 346 -9.83 14.96 -14.35
C ALA A 346 -8.30 15.07 -14.13
N GLU A 347 -7.63 13.99 -13.71
CA GLU A 347 -6.18 13.95 -13.38
C GLU A 347 -5.41 12.81 -14.09
N GLY A 348 -5.88 12.36 -15.27
CA GLY A 348 -5.20 11.34 -16.07
C GLY A 348 -5.92 11.03 -17.39
N SER A 349 -5.49 9.98 -18.11
CA SER A 349 -6.22 9.48 -19.29
C SER A 349 -6.25 7.96 -19.34
N ALA A 350 -7.41 7.37 -19.58
CA ALA A 350 -7.56 5.94 -19.91
C ALA A 350 -8.04 5.79 -21.36
N TYR A 351 -7.53 4.79 -22.07
CA TYR A 351 -7.94 4.49 -23.45
C TYR A 351 -7.91 2.99 -23.74
N ILE A 352 -8.66 2.57 -24.77
CA ILE A 352 -8.81 1.18 -25.19
C ILE A 352 -7.93 0.94 -26.42
N SER A 353 -7.17 -0.17 -26.42
CA SER A 353 -6.46 -0.66 -27.62
C SER A 353 -6.75 -2.15 -27.85
N LYS A 354 -6.30 -2.71 -28.98
CA LYS A 354 -6.44 -4.14 -29.31
C LYS A 354 -5.85 -5.09 -28.26
N LYS A 355 -4.93 -4.59 -27.41
CA LYS A 355 -4.26 -5.37 -26.34
C LYS A 355 -4.90 -5.22 -24.95
N GLY A 356 -5.98 -4.43 -24.83
CA GLY A 356 -6.68 -4.21 -23.56
C GLY A 356 -6.82 -2.74 -23.19
N TYR A 357 -7.10 -2.48 -21.91
CA TYR A 357 -7.24 -1.14 -21.34
C TYR A 357 -5.87 -0.59 -20.93
N PHE A 358 -5.58 0.64 -21.36
CA PHE A 358 -4.37 1.37 -21.04
C PHE A 358 -4.73 2.56 -20.16
N VAL A 359 -3.93 2.78 -19.11
CA VAL A 359 -4.08 3.92 -18.21
C VAL A 359 -2.77 4.71 -18.22
N LYS A 360 -2.87 6.02 -18.43
CA LYS A 360 -1.80 6.98 -18.20
C LYS A 360 -2.15 7.79 -16.96
N VAL A 361 -1.39 7.55 -15.89
CA VAL A 361 -1.47 8.32 -14.66
C VAL A 361 -0.46 9.47 -14.77
N ALA A 362 -0.89 10.70 -14.56
CA ALA A 362 0.00 11.86 -14.52
C ALA A 362 0.38 12.16 -13.06
N ALA A 363 1.65 12.48 -12.82
CA ALA A 363 2.11 13.04 -11.54
C ALA A 363 2.15 14.57 -11.68
N PHE A 364 1.41 15.29 -10.82
CA PHE A 364 1.44 16.74 -10.77
C PHE A 364 2.20 17.20 -9.52
N GLY A 365 3.30 17.95 -9.72
CA GLY A 365 3.94 18.65 -8.62
C GLY A 365 2.99 19.70 -8.01
N GLY A 366 2.97 19.77 -6.67
CA GLY A 366 1.95 20.46 -5.84
C GLY A 366 1.75 21.98 -6.02
N ASN A 367 2.17 22.59 -7.12
CA ASN A 367 2.05 24.03 -7.38
C ASN A 367 1.26 24.36 -8.67
N LYS A 368 0.13 23.71 -8.93
CA LYS A 368 -0.82 24.21 -9.93
C LYS A 368 -2.22 24.34 -9.34
N LYS A 369 -2.63 25.60 -9.15
CA LYS A 369 -4.04 25.97 -9.04
C LYS A 369 -4.70 25.65 -10.38
N ILE A 370 -5.83 24.95 -10.30
CA ILE A 370 -6.73 24.62 -11.42
C ILE A 370 -7.23 25.91 -12.08
#